data_AF-A0A7S0AN84-F1
#
_entry.id   AF-A0A7S0AN84-F1
#
_cell.length_a   1.000
_cell.length_b   1.000
_cell.length_c   1.000
_cell.angle_alpha   90.00
_cell.angle_beta   90.00
_cell.angle_gamma   90.00
#
_symmetry.space_group_name_H-M   'P 1'
#
loop_
_entity.id
_entity.type
_entity.pdbx_description
1 polymer ?
#
loop_
_entity_poly.entity_id
_entity_poly.type
_entity_poly.pdbx_seq_one_letter_code
_entity_poly.pdbx_strand_id
1 'polypeptide(L)'
;EKSSQYNVSDTLVCDVWFDAVHVWEVKAADLSKSSTHKGAVDKTGEAGRGIGLRFPRFERVRPDKKPEQATTADQILDMYYAQDSIVDDGMGGGGMDEDGI
;
A
#
# COMPACT_ATOMS: atom_id res chain seq x y z
N GLU A 1 9.34 20.38 -8.58
CA GLU A 1 10.31 19.47 -7.94
C GLU A 1 9.60 18.56 -6.94
N LYS A 2 10.21 17.42 -6.54
CA LYS A 2 9.60 16.48 -5.58
C LYS A 2 9.53 17.09 -4.18
N SER A 3 8.34 17.20 -3.61
CA SER A 3 8.16 17.61 -2.19
C SER A 3 8.86 16.64 -1.24
N SER A 4 9.42 17.15 -0.14
CA SER A 4 10.04 16.34 0.92
C SER A 4 9.05 15.42 1.62
N GLN A 5 7.74 15.69 1.50
CA GLN A 5 6.68 14.88 2.06
C GLN A 5 6.47 13.53 1.35
N TYR A 6 7.00 13.38 0.13
CA TYR A 6 6.85 12.13 -0.64
C TYR A 6 8.03 11.19 -0.46
N ASN A 7 7.76 10.02 0.13
CA ASN A 7 8.67 8.89 0.17
C ASN A 7 8.45 8.00 -1.07
N VAL A 8 9.26 8.23 -2.10
CA VAL A 8 9.22 7.51 -3.38
C VAL A 8 10.65 7.08 -3.72
N SER A 9 10.81 5.86 -4.26
CA SER A 9 12.13 5.39 -4.71
C SER A 9 12.67 6.26 -5.85
N ASP A 10 13.99 6.44 -5.88
CA ASP A 10 14.69 7.13 -6.98
C ASP A 10 14.49 6.47 -8.36
N THR A 11 14.01 5.22 -8.37
CA THR A 11 13.65 4.49 -9.60
C THR A 11 12.25 4.84 -10.14
N LEU A 12 11.43 5.53 -9.34
CA LEU A 12 10.04 5.90 -9.66
C LEU A 12 9.88 7.43 -9.72
N VAL A 13 10.90 8.13 -10.25
CA VAL A 13 10.85 9.58 -10.42
C VAL A 13 9.82 9.94 -11.49
N CYS A 14 8.92 10.87 -11.15
CA CYS A 14 7.97 11.46 -12.08
C CYS A 14 8.56 12.71 -12.75
N ASP A 15 8.21 12.94 -14.01
CA ASP A 15 8.52 14.19 -14.72
C ASP A 15 7.87 15.41 -14.05
N VAL A 16 6.65 15.22 -13.54
CA VAL A 16 5.86 16.25 -12.86
C VAL A 16 5.37 15.70 -11.52
N TRP A 17 5.58 16.48 -10.47
CA TRP A 17 5.09 16.19 -9.12
C TRP A 17 3.85 17.03 -8.84
N PHE A 18 2.81 16.38 -8.33
CA PHE A 18 1.55 17.02 -7.96
C PHE A 18 1.45 17.12 -6.43
N ASP A 19 0.68 18.08 -5.94
CA ASP A 19 0.23 18.08 -4.55
C ASP A 19 -0.82 16.98 -4.35
N ALA A 20 -0.83 16.38 -3.16
CA ALA A 20 -1.78 15.34 -2.81
C ALA A 20 -3.16 15.99 -2.61
N VAL A 21 -3.99 15.97 -3.65
CA VAL A 21 -5.33 16.59 -3.65
C VAL A 21 -6.43 15.67 -4.21
N HIS A 22 -6.06 14.67 -5.00
CA HIS A 22 -7.00 13.73 -5.61
C HIS A 22 -6.82 12.33 -5.04
N VAL A 23 -7.95 11.68 -4.75
CA VAL A 23 -8.00 10.26 -4.36
C VAL A 23 -8.64 9.47 -5.49
N TRP A 24 -8.01 8.38 -5.89
CA TRP A 24 -8.51 7.46 -6.90
C TRP A 24 -8.82 6.11 -6.29
N GLU A 25 -9.84 5.46 -6.83
CA GLU A 25 -10.14 4.05 -6.57
C GLU A 25 -9.38 3.22 -7.59
N VAL A 26 -8.54 2.31 -7.09
CA VAL A 26 -7.70 1.43 -7.90
C VAL A 26 -7.99 0.00 -7.47
N LYS A 27 -8.25 -0.86 -8.44
CA LYS A 27 -8.40 -2.30 -8.24
C LYS A 27 -7.10 -3.00 -8.57
N ALA A 28 -6.73 -4.02 -7.81
CA ALA A 28 -5.58 -4.87 -8.07
C ALA A 28 -6.02 -6.33 -8.12
N ALA A 29 -5.21 -7.19 -8.75
CA ALA A 29 -5.40 -8.63 -8.67
C ALA A 29 -4.88 -9.18 -7.33
N ASP A 30 -3.79 -8.60 -6.83
CA ASP A 30 -3.10 -9.09 -5.64
C ASP A 30 -2.16 -8.02 -5.06
N LEU A 31 -1.64 -8.26 -3.85
CA LEU A 31 -0.57 -7.45 -3.24
C LEU A 31 0.73 -8.25 -3.16
N SER A 32 1.87 -7.58 -3.24
CA SER A 32 3.18 -8.27 -3.20
C SER A 32 4.27 -7.40 -2.59
N LYS A 33 5.26 -8.03 -1.95
CA LYS A 33 6.44 -7.32 -1.42
C LYS A 33 7.25 -6.72 -2.55
N SER A 34 7.57 -5.43 -2.43
CA SER A 34 8.24 -4.63 -3.45
C SER A 34 9.48 -3.95 -2.89
N SER A 35 10.59 -3.95 -3.64
CA SER A 35 11.80 -3.17 -3.32
C SER A 35 11.65 -1.69 -3.72
N THR A 36 10.81 -1.40 -4.72
CA THR A 36 10.65 -0.05 -5.30
C THR A 36 9.53 0.75 -4.62
N HIS A 37 8.31 0.20 -4.57
CA HIS A 37 7.14 0.80 -3.90
C HIS A 37 7.30 0.87 -2.37
N LYS A 38 6.76 1.94 -1.78
CA LYS A 38 6.91 2.29 -0.36
C LYS A 38 5.62 2.19 0.46
N GLY A 39 4.55 1.61 -0.09
CA GLY A 39 3.35 1.30 0.70
C GLY A 39 3.69 0.34 1.82
N ALA A 40 3.33 0.66 3.08
CA ALA A 40 3.69 -0.16 4.24
C ALA A 40 5.19 -0.54 4.33
N VAL A 41 6.09 0.35 3.88
CA VAL A 41 7.54 0.12 3.95
C VAL A 41 7.97 -0.23 5.36
N ASP A 42 8.87 -1.22 5.49
CA ASP A 42 9.41 -1.76 6.75
C ASP A 42 8.40 -2.47 7.66
N LYS A 43 7.12 -2.56 7.27
CA LYS A 43 6.07 -3.20 8.10
C LYS A 43 5.93 -4.71 7.88
N THR A 44 6.58 -5.27 6.86
CA THR A 44 6.53 -6.71 6.54
C THR A 44 7.66 -7.52 7.19
N GLY A 45 8.46 -6.90 8.06
CA GLY A 45 9.65 -7.50 8.67
C GLY A 45 10.91 -7.50 7.79
N GLU A 46 10.80 -7.11 6.52
CA GLU A 46 11.93 -6.93 5.60
C GLU A 46 12.29 -5.44 5.45
N ALA A 47 13.45 -5.06 5.99
CA ALA A 47 13.93 -3.69 5.92
C ALA A 47 14.10 -3.19 4.47
N GLY A 48 13.62 -1.98 4.19
CA GLY A 48 13.63 -1.29 2.91
C GLY A 48 12.53 -1.71 1.93
N ARG A 49 11.76 -2.77 2.22
CA ARG A 49 10.70 -3.28 1.33
C ARG A 49 9.33 -2.78 1.76
N GLY A 50 8.53 -2.36 0.77
CA GLY A 50 7.12 -2.07 0.91
C GLY A 50 6.25 -3.10 0.21
N ILE A 51 5.00 -2.73 -0.04
CA ILE A 51 3.97 -3.50 -0.71
C ILE A 51 3.57 -2.74 -1.98
N GLY A 52 3.51 -3.46 -3.09
CA GLY A 52 3.06 -2.98 -4.40
C GLY A 52 1.77 -3.69 -4.83
N LEU A 53 1.01 -3.02 -5.70
CA LEU A 53 -0.18 -3.57 -6.32
C LEU A 53 0.19 -4.41 -7.54
N ARG A 54 -0.35 -5.63 -7.66
CA ARG A 54 -0.21 -6.47 -8.87
C ARG A 54 -1.36 -6.19 -9.83
N PHE A 55 -1.01 -5.82 -11.06
CA PHE A 55 -1.95 -5.44 -12.13
C PHE A 55 -2.98 -4.37 -11.69
N PRO A 56 -2.52 -3.19 -11.25
CA PRO A 56 -3.40 -2.11 -10.84
C PRO A 56 -4.21 -1.59 -12.03
N ARG A 57 -5.50 -1.35 -11.80
CA ARG A 57 -6.47 -0.83 -12.76
C ARG A 57 -7.18 0.34 -12.11
N PHE A 58 -7.14 1.49 -12.77
CA PHE A 58 -7.93 2.64 -12.37
C PHE A 58 -9.42 2.32 -12.55
N GLU A 59 -10.21 2.57 -11.51
CA GLU A 59 -11.66 2.40 -11.57
C GLU A 59 -12.35 3.75 -11.71
N ARG A 60 -12.08 4.69 -10.79
CA ARG A 60 -12.72 6.02 -10.77
C ARG A 60 -12.02 7.02 -9.86
N VAL A 61 -12.34 8.30 -10.05
CA VAL A 61 -12.01 9.37 -9.11
C VAL A 61 -12.95 9.34 -7.90
N ARG A 62 -12.45 9.68 -6.71
CA ARG A 62 -13.21 9.81 -5.46
C ARG A 62 -13.29 11.27 -5.02
N PRO A 63 -14.21 12.08 -5.59
CA PRO A 63 -14.37 13.48 -5.19
C PRO A 63 -14.91 13.61 -3.75
N ASP A 64 -15.45 12.53 -3.20
CA ASP A 64 -15.97 12.41 -1.84
C ASP A 64 -14.89 12.14 -0.78
N LYS A 65 -13.62 11.92 -1.19
CA LYS A 65 -12.51 11.61 -0.29
C LYS A 65 -11.40 12.65 -0.36
N LYS A 66 -10.88 13.01 0.81
CA LYS A 66 -9.62 13.75 0.99
C LYS A 66 -8.42 12.79 1.04
N PRO A 67 -7.19 13.27 0.74
CA PRO A 67 -5.97 12.45 0.81
C PRO A 67 -5.78 11.73 2.14
N GLU A 68 -6.14 12.35 3.26
CA GLU A 68 -6.04 11.76 4.62
C GLU A 68 -7.02 10.59 4.84
N GLN A 69 -8.01 10.42 3.95
CA GLN A 69 -9.02 9.35 3.95
C GLN A 69 -8.72 8.27 2.90
N ALA A 70 -7.57 8.36 2.22
CA ALA A 70 -7.08 7.31 1.37
C ALA A 70 -6.72 6.05 2.19
N THR A 71 -6.59 4.92 1.51
CA THR A 71 -6.21 3.66 2.15
C THR A 71 -4.85 3.82 2.84
N THR A 72 -4.78 3.48 4.12
CA THR A 72 -3.58 3.68 4.94
C THR A 72 -2.56 2.56 4.74
N ALA A 73 -1.32 2.80 5.18
CA ALA A 73 -0.27 1.79 5.15
C ALA A 73 -0.62 0.54 5.99
N ASP A 74 -1.31 0.71 7.13
CA ASP A 74 -1.75 -0.41 7.97
C ASP A 74 -2.86 -1.22 7.26
N GLN A 75 -3.83 -0.54 6.65
CA GLN A 75 -4.85 -1.24 5.84
C GLN A 75 -4.24 -2.03 4.67
N ILE A 76 -3.19 -1.51 4.02
CA ILE A 76 -2.46 -2.23 2.97
C ILE A 76 -1.77 -3.49 3.55
N LEU A 77 -1.17 -3.37 4.73
CA LEU A 77 -0.53 -4.49 5.42
C LEU A 77 -1.55 -5.58 5.78
N ASP A 78 -2.68 -5.18 6.35
CA ASP A 78 -3.76 -6.08 6.74
C ASP A 78 -4.31 -6.83 5.51
N MET A 79 -4.58 -6.10 4.42
CA MET A 79 -5.02 -6.71 3.16
C MET A 79 -3.99 -7.69 2.58
N TYR A 80 -2.70 -7.41 2.73
CA TYR A 80 -1.63 -8.28 2.25
C TYR A 80 -1.57 -9.61 3.03
N TYR A 81 -1.72 -9.57 4.36
CA TYR A 81 -1.75 -10.82 5.13
C TYR A 81 -3.07 -11.58 5.02
N ALA A 82 -4.15 -10.89 4.65
CA ALA A 82 -5.46 -11.51 4.42
C ALA A 82 -5.62 -12.16 3.04
N GLN A 83 -4.66 -12.02 2.12
CA GLN A 83 -4.77 -12.61 0.78
C GLN A 83 -4.47 -14.12 0.82
N ASP A 84 -5.29 -14.93 0.13
CA ASP A 84 -5.18 -16.40 0.11
C ASP A 84 -3.76 -16.87 -0.25
N SER A 85 -3.10 -16.20 -1.21
CA SER A 85 -1.77 -16.59 -1.65
C SER A 85 -0.68 -16.46 -0.57
N ILE A 86 -0.89 -15.64 0.47
CA ILE A 86 0.05 -15.49 1.60
C ILE A 86 -0.31 -16.42 2.74
N VAL A 87 -1.60 -16.70 2.92
CA VAL A 87 -2.09 -17.70 3.87
C VAL A 87 -1.59 -19.09 3.46
N ASP A 88 -1.72 -19.44 2.17
CA ASP A 88 -1.26 -20.72 1.62
C ASP A 88 0.27 -20.90 1.71
N ASP A 89 1.04 -19.81 1.62
CA ASP A 89 2.50 -19.80 1.78
C ASP A 89 2.95 -19.99 3.25
N GLY A 90 2.02 -20.19 4.19
CA GLY A 90 2.32 -20.44 5.60
C GLY A 90 2.80 -19.21 6.37
N MET A 91 2.68 -18.02 5.78
CA MET A 91 3.01 -16.74 6.41
C MET A 91 1.79 -15.98 6.95
N GLY A 92 0.57 -16.47 6.68
CA GLY A 92 -0.68 -15.96 7.27
C GLY A 92 -0.82 -16.36 8.74
N GLY A 93 -0.01 -15.78 9.62
CA GLY A 93 0.03 -16.11 11.05
C GLY A 93 0.17 -14.86 11.91
N GLY A 94 -0.95 -14.24 12.23
CA GLY A 94 -1.02 -13.08 13.13
C GLY A 94 -2.44 -12.59 13.30
N GLY A 95 -3.35 -13.48 13.70
CA GLY A 95 -4.65 -13.06 14.20
C GLY A 95 -4.44 -12.06 15.32
N MET A 96 -5.01 -10.87 15.16
CA MET A 96 -5.20 -9.97 16.30
C MET A 96 -6.29 -10.61 17.16
N ASP A 97 -5.86 -11.31 18.20
CA ASP A 97 -6.74 -11.71 19.30
C ASP A 97 -7.14 -10.43 20.07
N GLU A 98 -8.08 -9.64 19.51
CA GLU A 98 -8.92 -8.75 20.29
C GLU A 98 -10.01 -9.61 20.93
N ASP A 99 -9.73 -10.20 22.10
CA ASP A 99 -10.73 -10.56 23.11
C ASP A 99 -10.02 -11.00 24.41
N GLY A 100 -9.82 -10.05 25.32
CA GLY A 100 -9.34 -10.30 26.68
C GLY A 100 -9.84 -9.22 27.62
N ILE A 101 -10.92 -9.55 28.34
CA ILE A 101 -11.49 -8.84 29.51
C ILE A 101 -10.40 -8.27 30.44
#